data_AF-A0A351SPE3-F1
#
_entry.id   AF-A0A351SPE3-F1
#
_cell.length_a   1.000
_cell.length_b   1.000
_cell.length_c   1.000
_cell.angle_alpha   90.00
_cell.angle_beta   90.00
_cell.angle_gamma   90.00
#
_symmetry.space_group_name_H-M   'P 1'
#
loop_
_entity.id
_entity.type
_entity.pdbx_description
1 polymer ?
#
loop_
_entity_poly.entity_id
_entity_poly.type
_entity_poly.pdbx_seq_one_letter_code
_entity_poly.pdbx_strand_id
1 'polypeptide(L)'
;MKDTRNRRLVIAIMLVAVVLVTIGGTFAYFITQAGRNEQQKLTIKTGNLALTFEDNDSGFNGSLMVGESAEKLFIIRNTGTQPVTTNMIWDGL
;
A
#
# COMPACT_ATOMS: atom_id res chain seq x y z
N MET A 1 4.90 -55.62 -42.28
CA MET A 1 3.90 -54.53 -42.45
C MET A 1 2.97 -54.33 -41.25
N LYS A 2 2.60 -55.36 -40.48
CA LYS A 2 1.65 -55.22 -39.34
C LYS A 2 2.25 -54.50 -38.12
N ASP A 3 3.54 -54.73 -37.86
CA ASP A 3 4.27 -54.14 -36.73
C ASP A 3 4.50 -52.62 -36.84
N THR A 4 4.86 -52.13 -38.02
CA THR A 4 5.03 -50.69 -38.27
C THR A 4 3.72 -49.90 -38.17
N ARG A 5 2.57 -50.53 -38.46
CA ARG A 5 1.24 -49.93 -38.32
C ARG A 5 0.84 -49.80 -36.84
N ASN A 6 1.12 -50.82 -36.03
CA ASN A 6 0.90 -50.80 -34.58
C ASN A 6 1.78 -49.75 -33.89
N ARG A 7 3.06 -49.66 -34.26
CA ARG A 7 3.98 -48.64 -33.74
C ARG A 7 3.50 -47.21 -34.04
N ARG A 8 3.02 -46.94 -35.25
CA ARG A 8 2.44 -45.64 -35.62
C ARG A 8 1.16 -45.33 -34.83
N LEU A 9 0.35 -46.36 -34.57
CA LEU A 9 -0.89 -46.23 -33.80
C LEU A 9 -0.61 -45.88 -32.32
N VAL A 10 0.39 -46.52 -31.72
CA VAL A 10 0.85 -46.20 -30.34
C VAL A 10 1.38 -44.76 -30.25
N ILE A 11 2.17 -44.31 -31.24
CA ILE A 11 2.67 -42.93 -31.29
C ILE A 11 1.52 -41.93 -31.41
N ALA A 12 0.52 -42.21 -32.25
CA ALA A 12 -0.65 -41.35 -32.42
C ALA A 12 -1.47 -41.23 -31.12
N ILE A 13 -1.69 -42.34 -30.40
CA ILE A 13 -2.39 -42.33 -29.11
C ILE A 13 -1.60 -41.53 -28.07
N MET A 14 -0.27 -41.66 -28.04
CA MET A 14 0.58 -40.89 -27.12
C MET A 14 0.48 -39.38 -27.39
N LEU A 15 0.51 -38.95 -28.65
CA LEU A 15 0.36 -37.55 -29.02
C LEU A 15 -1.01 -36.99 -28.60
N VAL A 16 -2.08 -37.75 -28.81
CA VAL A 16 -3.42 -37.36 -28.37
C VAL A 16 -3.50 -37.24 -26.85
N ALA A 17 -2.89 -38.15 -26.11
CA ALA A 17 -2.85 -38.09 -24.65
C ALA A 17 -2.11 -36.83 -24.14
N VAL A 18 -0.98 -36.47 -24.75
CA VAL A 18 -0.22 -35.25 -24.40
C VAL A 18 -1.06 -33.99 -24.63
N VAL A 19 -1.79 -33.93 -25.74
CA VAL A 19 -2.68 -32.79 -26.06
C VAL A 19 -3.82 -32.69 -25.05
N LEU A 20 -4.45 -33.80 -24.67
CA LEU A 20 -5.52 -33.80 -23.68
C LEU A 20 -5.04 -33.36 -22.29
N VAL A 21 -3.85 -33.81 -21.87
CA VAL A 21 -3.25 -33.42 -20.57
C VAL A 21 -2.90 -31.94 -20.55
N THR A 22 -2.35 -31.40 -21.63
CA THR A 22 -2.00 -29.97 -21.71
C THR A 22 -3.24 -29.08 -21.69
N ILE A 23 -4.30 -29.44 -22.42
CA ILE A 23 -5.58 -28.70 -22.40
C ILE A 23 -6.22 -28.77 -21.01
N GLY A 24 -6.30 -29.96 -20.42
CA GLY A 24 -6.91 -30.16 -19.09
C GLY A 24 -6.14 -29.44 -17.98
N GLY A 25 -4.81 -29.50 -17.99
CA GLY A 25 -3.96 -28.81 -17.02
C GLY A 25 -4.07 -27.29 -17.14
N THR A 26 -4.11 -26.75 -18.37
CA THR A 26 -4.31 -25.32 -18.62
C THR A 26 -5.67 -24.87 -18.11
N PHE A 27 -6.73 -25.61 -18.41
CA PHE A 27 -8.09 -25.31 -17.95
C PHE A 27 -8.21 -25.34 -16.42
N ALA A 28 -7.62 -26.35 -15.76
CA ALA A 28 -7.59 -26.43 -14.31
C ALA A 28 -6.80 -25.27 -13.67
N TYR A 29 -5.66 -24.90 -14.24
CA TYR A 29 -4.87 -23.75 -13.80
C TYR A 29 -5.68 -22.45 -13.89
N PHE A 30 -6.40 -22.24 -14.99
CA PHE A 30 -7.22 -21.04 -15.14
C PHE A 30 -8.47 -21.05 -14.27
N ILE A 31 -9.14 -22.17 -14.03
CA ILE A 31 -10.29 -22.21 -13.10
C ILE A 31 -9.85 -21.91 -11.67
N THR A 32 -8.72 -22.46 -11.23
CA THR A 32 -8.20 -22.21 -9.88
C THR A 32 -7.75 -20.75 -9.68
N GLN A 33 -7.43 -20.03 -10.76
CA GLN A 33 -7.12 -18.60 -10.71
C GLN A 33 -8.31 -17.68 -11.00
N ALA A 34 -9.23 -18.07 -11.88
CA ALA A 34 -10.42 -17.28 -12.22
C ALA A 34 -11.41 -17.20 -11.04
N GLY A 35 -11.44 -18.21 -10.18
CA GLY A 35 -12.18 -18.16 -8.90
C GLY A 35 -11.48 -17.33 -7.82
N ARG A 36 -10.18 -17.08 -7.96
CA ARG A 36 -9.45 -16.10 -7.14
C ARG A 36 -9.72 -14.72 -7.68
N ASN A 37 -10.94 -14.23 -7.41
CA ASN A 37 -11.17 -12.81 -7.28
C ASN A 37 -10.40 -12.32 -6.05
N GLU A 38 -9.06 -12.35 -6.10
CA GLU A 38 -8.27 -11.45 -5.27
C GLU A 38 -8.54 -10.07 -5.84
N GLN A 39 -9.69 -9.51 -5.45
CA GLN A 39 -9.90 -8.08 -5.48
C GLN A 39 -8.63 -7.52 -4.87
N GLN A 40 -7.77 -6.94 -5.71
CA GLN A 40 -6.64 -6.16 -5.24
C GLN A 40 -7.29 -5.05 -4.42
N LYS A 41 -7.39 -5.29 -3.12
CA LYS A 41 -8.14 -4.47 -2.18
C LYS A 41 -7.24 -3.30 -1.90
N LEU A 42 -7.15 -2.39 -2.87
CA LEU A 42 -6.45 -1.13 -2.76
C LEU A 42 -7.17 -0.33 -1.69
N THR A 43 -6.74 -0.52 -0.45
CA THR A 43 -7.26 0.22 0.70
C THR A 43 -6.57 1.57 0.70
N ILE A 44 -7.13 2.51 -0.04
CA ILE A 44 -6.67 3.90 0.01
C ILE A 44 -7.18 4.49 1.34
N LYS A 45 -6.31 4.54 2.35
CA LYS A 45 -6.57 5.31 3.57
C LYS A 45 -6.41 6.80 3.25
N THR A 46 -7.49 7.44 2.83
CA THR A 46 -7.57 8.90 2.75
C THR A 46 -7.79 9.46 4.16
N GLY A 47 -7.04 10.50 4.55
CA GLY A 47 -7.24 11.16 5.82
C GLY A 47 -6.95 12.65 5.72
N ASN A 48 -7.64 13.44 6.55
CA ASN A 48 -7.45 14.87 6.57
C ASN A 48 -6.22 15.22 7.40
N LEU A 49 -5.27 15.94 6.82
CA LEU A 49 -4.15 16.51 7.53
C LEU A 49 -4.53 17.91 7.98
N ALA A 50 -4.67 18.12 9.29
CA ALA A 50 -5.00 19.42 9.85
C ALA A 50 -4.24 19.62 11.17
N LEU A 51 -3.57 20.77 11.29
CA LEU A 51 -2.89 21.20 12.50
C LEU A 51 -3.45 22.58 12.87
N THR A 52 -3.77 22.75 14.15
CA THR A 52 -4.11 24.05 14.71
C THR A 52 -2.96 24.50 15.60
N PHE A 53 -2.42 25.68 15.31
CA PHE A 53 -1.47 26.37 16.17
C PHE A 53 -2.22 27.42 16.98
N GLU A 54 -2.08 27.34 18.30
CA GLU A 54 -2.67 28.31 19.21
C GLU A 54 -1.56 28.96 20.05
N ASP A 55 -1.56 30.29 20.02
CA ASP A 55 -0.84 31.10 20.98
C ASP A 55 -1.68 31.12 22.27
N ASN A 56 -1.38 30.17 23.16
CA ASN A 56 -2.21 29.84 24.32
C ASN A 56 -2.09 30.86 25.46
N ASP A 57 -1.38 31.96 25.25
CA ASP A 57 -1.20 33.02 26.23
C ASP A 57 -1.63 34.37 25.65
N SER A 58 -2.01 35.29 26.52
CA SER A 58 -2.49 36.65 26.21
C SER A 58 -1.43 37.60 25.62
N GLY A 59 -0.36 37.04 25.06
CA GLY A 59 0.72 37.75 24.40
C GLY A 59 1.89 38.05 25.34
N PHE A 60 3.09 37.85 24.83
CA PHE A 60 4.30 38.45 25.41
C PHE A 60 4.26 39.95 25.08
N ASN A 61 3.55 40.74 25.89
CA ASN A 61 3.26 42.15 25.61
C ASN A 61 4.24 43.13 26.29
N GLY A 62 5.28 42.61 26.95
CA GLY A 62 6.28 43.39 27.66
C GLY A 62 7.59 43.50 26.88
N SER A 63 8.27 44.64 26.99
CA SER A 63 9.65 44.77 26.50
C SER A 63 10.59 44.09 27.51
N LEU A 64 11.42 43.16 27.05
CA LEU A 64 12.48 42.57 27.87
C LEU A 64 13.65 43.54 27.98
N MET A 65 14.15 43.74 29.19
CA MET A 65 15.39 44.47 29.44
C MET A 65 16.59 43.54 29.28
N VAL A 66 17.78 44.12 29.11
CA VAL A 66 19.02 43.35 28.98
C VAL A 66 19.24 42.48 30.23
N GLY A 67 19.35 41.17 30.03
CA GLY A 67 19.54 40.19 31.10
C GLY A 67 18.25 39.53 31.60
N GLU A 68 17.08 39.95 31.10
CA GLU A 68 15.82 39.28 31.39
C GLU A 68 15.55 38.12 30.41
N SER A 69 14.84 37.12 30.90
CA SER A 69 14.30 36.03 30.09
C SER A 69 12.80 35.89 30.32
N ALA A 70 12.11 35.35 29.33
CA ALA A 70 10.71 35.00 29.44
C ALA A 70 10.43 33.65 28.81
N GLU A 71 9.44 32.96 29.38
CA GLU A 71 8.94 31.70 28.87
C GLU A 71 7.59 31.93 28.18
N LYS A 72 7.37 31.23 27.07
CA LYS A 72 6.12 31.28 26.33
C LYS A 72 5.66 29.88 25.98
N LEU A 73 4.38 29.61 26.22
CA LEU A 73 3.76 28.32 25.95
C LEU A 73 3.00 28.35 24.62
N PHE A 74 3.31 27.41 23.75
CA PHE A 74 2.59 27.19 22.48
C PHE A 74 1.87 25.86 22.52
N ILE A 75 0.67 25.82 21.95
CA ILE A 75 -0.07 24.58 21.78
C ILE A 75 -0.20 24.26 20.30
N ILE A 76 0.23 23.05 19.93
CA ILE A 76 0.01 22.47 18.61
C ILE A 76 -0.93 21.28 18.78
N ARG A 77 -2.09 21.31 18.12
CA ARG A 77 -3.05 20.22 18.14
C ARG A 77 -3.21 19.62 16.75
N ASN A 78 -3.13 18.29 16.68
CA ASN A 78 -3.57 17.56 15.51
C ASN A 78 -5.11 17.45 15.54
N THR A 79 -5.76 18.15 14.62
CA THR A 79 -7.21 18.10 14.41
C THR A 79 -7.60 17.24 13.21
N GLY A 80 -6.60 16.65 12.55
CA GLY A 80 -6.77 15.72 11.45
C GLY A 80 -7.12 14.29 11.89
N THR A 81 -7.28 13.42 10.90
CA THR A 81 -7.68 12.02 11.11
C THR A 81 -6.51 11.04 11.01
N GLN A 82 -5.30 11.53 10.79
CA GLN A 82 -4.09 10.73 10.65
C GLN A 82 -3.02 11.20 11.64
N PRO A 83 -2.12 10.32 12.10
CA PRO A 83 -0.96 10.71 12.90
C PRO A 83 -0.05 11.67 12.12
N VAL A 84 0.51 12.66 12.82
CA VAL A 84 1.37 13.70 12.23
C VAL A 84 2.62 13.88 13.08
N THR A 85 3.75 14.04 12.42
CA THR A 85 4.99 14.56 13.01
C THR A 85 5.21 15.99 12.50
N THR A 86 5.72 16.87 13.36
CA THR A 86 6.00 18.25 12.99
C THR A 86 7.34 18.68 13.58
N ASN A 87 8.09 19.49 12.82
CA ASN A 87 9.29 20.16 13.29
C ASN A 87 8.95 21.61 13.59
N MET A 88 9.46 22.12 14.72
CA MET A 88 9.42 23.53 15.06
C MET A 88 10.79 24.13 14.79
N ILE A 89 10.83 25.22 14.03
CA ILE A 89 12.06 25.95 13.71
C ILE A 89 11.84 27.39 14.16
N TRP A 90 12.78 27.90 14.96
CA TRP A 90 12.87 29.31 15.29
C TRP A 90 13.65 30.01 14.17
N ASP A 91 12.99 30.91 13.44
CA ASP A 91 13.63 31.68 12.38
C ASP A 91 13.83 33.13 12.85
N GLY A 92 15.05 33.64 12.71
CA GLY A 92 15.41 35.02 13.08
C GLY A 92 16.04 35.23 14.47
N LEU A 93 17.06 34.46 14.84
CA LEU A 93 18.02 34.91 15.87
C LEU A 93 18.96 35.98 15.31
#